data_AF-A0A8T4W2D1-F1
#
_entry.id   AF-A0A8T4W2D1-F1
#
_cell.length_a   1.000
_cell.length_b   1.000
_cell.length_c   1.000
_cell.angle_alpha   90.00
_cell.angle_beta   90.00
_cell.angle_gamma   90.00
#
_symmetry.space_group_name_H-M   'P 1'
#
loop_
_entity.id
_entity.type
_entity.pdbx_description
1 polymer ?
#
loop_
_entity_poly.entity_id
_entity_poly.type
_entity_poly.pdbx_seq_one_letter_code
_entity_poly.pdbx_strand_id
1 'polypeptide(L)'
;MISKHLVSLFVVCLLLAGGAGTISVQEPAMETPLDRQHETVTTTETYRFSSPAITVQDDQAAVTLSGATSMSGQPGAPRLPVVTNTYLFPFGTHIDSVTVTYDDMNEMQLSSPIAVTGTPQITSINVMEQPSTPAAYDASKAYPTRSYTVTRGAGLIDGQRATILTVNMYPVQYRPGNHIAAAAQATVTFSYTAPAEPAHMADDYDLLVLAPSSYEEALQPLVDYKNDHGTATTLATLDEIPAEGEDEQESIKLYIKDAIETMGITSVLLVGGGVDDGVQFPVRNAWISSGSYEEYFPSDLYYADIYDANGSLSTWDANDNGRYAEYDADMSAVDVYPDVYLGRLPATSVAQVSAVVDKILDYEEHNAMLNTIVQIGGDTFPGDRENINEGEYANGQVLERLPGYDATQLWASTGTLKKGKIITNFYRG
;
A
#
# COMPACT_ATOMS: atom_id res chain seq x y z
N MET A 1 33.87 -0.45 -9.54
CA MET A 1 33.58 -0.87 -10.92
C MET A 1 33.15 -2.33 -10.93
N ILE A 2 31.87 -2.56 -10.67
CA ILE A 2 31.19 -3.83 -10.93
C ILE A 2 30.22 -3.50 -12.06
N SER A 3 30.36 -4.22 -13.17
CA SER A 3 29.54 -4.07 -14.37
C SER A 3 28.07 -4.32 -14.01
N LYS A 4 27.24 -3.27 -14.07
CA LYS A 4 25.78 -3.34 -14.01
C LYS A 4 25.25 -3.19 -15.45
N HIS A 5 25.28 -4.25 -16.24
CA HIS A 5 24.45 -4.32 -17.46
C HIS A 5 24.04 -5.77 -17.72
N LEU A 6 22.81 -6.10 -17.31
CA LEU A 6 21.86 -6.94 -18.05
C LEU A 6 20.53 -6.89 -17.27
N VAL A 7 19.63 -5.96 -17.61
CA VAL A 7 18.24 -6.05 -17.14
C VAL A 7 17.54 -7.00 -18.09
N SER A 8 17.43 -8.26 -17.67
CA SER A 8 16.58 -9.24 -18.33
C SER A 8 15.12 -8.90 -18.01
N LEU A 9 14.23 -8.99 -19.01
CA LEU A 9 12.80 -8.73 -18.90
C LEU A 9 12.16 -9.79 -17.97
N PHE A 10 12.06 -9.51 -16.69
CA PHE A 10 11.41 -10.41 -15.73
C PHE A 10 10.01 -9.89 -15.37
N VAL A 11 8.98 -10.70 -15.66
CA VAL A 11 7.74 -10.62 -14.91
C VAL A 11 8.04 -11.25 -13.55
N VAL A 12 8.08 -10.43 -12.49
CA VAL A 12 8.32 -10.93 -11.14
C VAL A 12 6.98 -11.19 -10.47
N CYS A 13 6.71 -12.45 -10.15
CA CYS A 13 5.57 -12.84 -9.31
C CYS A 13 5.95 -12.67 -7.83
N LEU A 14 5.37 -11.68 -7.16
CA LEU A 14 5.42 -11.59 -5.70
C LEU A 14 4.22 -12.35 -5.11
N LEU A 15 4.51 -13.44 -4.41
CA LEU A 15 3.55 -14.14 -3.57
C LEU A 15 3.53 -13.48 -2.20
N LEU A 16 2.50 -12.69 -1.90
CA LEU A 16 2.26 -12.17 -0.56
C LEU A 16 1.71 -13.30 0.33
N ALA A 17 2.66 -14.05 0.92
CA ALA A 17 2.61 -15.04 2.00
C ALA A 17 1.88 -16.39 1.81
N GLY A 18 2.55 -17.47 2.25
CA GLY A 18 1.89 -18.59 2.93
C GLY A 18 1.83 -19.97 2.26
N GLY A 19 2.71 -20.33 1.33
CA GLY A 19 2.71 -21.71 0.83
C GLY A 19 3.93 -22.05 -0.02
N ALA A 20 4.65 -23.11 0.36
CA ALA A 20 5.73 -23.67 -0.44
C ALA A 20 5.17 -24.32 -1.72
N GLY A 21 5.00 -23.53 -2.78
CA GLY A 21 4.80 -24.02 -4.14
C GLY A 21 6.15 -24.13 -4.83
N THR A 22 6.51 -25.32 -5.32
CA THR A 22 7.66 -25.49 -6.22
C THR A 22 7.31 -24.91 -7.59
N ILE A 23 7.99 -23.84 -7.99
CA ILE A 23 7.88 -23.26 -9.33
C ILE A 23 8.86 -24.01 -10.25
N SER A 24 8.36 -24.67 -11.30
CA SER A 24 9.21 -25.04 -12.44
C SER A 24 9.15 -23.91 -13.46
N VAL A 25 10.13 -23.01 -13.41
CA VAL A 25 10.33 -22.02 -14.47
C VAL A 25 11.02 -22.75 -15.63
N GLN A 26 10.34 -22.90 -16.76
CA GLN A 26 10.98 -23.33 -17.98
C GLN A 26 11.62 -22.09 -18.61
N GLU A 27 12.95 -22.02 -18.63
CA GLU A 27 13.70 -20.93 -19.29
C GLU A 27 13.25 -20.82 -20.76
N PRO A 28 12.74 -19.67 -21.22
CA PRO A 28 12.62 -19.42 -22.64
C PRO A 28 14.02 -19.31 -23.25
N ALA A 29 14.19 -19.87 -24.45
CA ALA A 29 15.47 -19.89 -25.15
C ALA A 29 16.04 -18.46 -25.32
N MET A 30 17.33 -18.30 -25.00
CA MET A 30 18.09 -17.09 -25.32
C MET A 30 18.19 -16.93 -26.83
N GLU A 31 17.41 -16.02 -27.41
CA GLU A 31 17.65 -15.49 -28.74
C GLU A 31 18.06 -14.00 -28.63
N THR A 32 19.16 -13.68 -29.32
CA THR A 32 19.77 -12.36 -29.44
C THR A 32 18.78 -11.24 -29.80
N PRO A 33 18.97 -10.00 -29.30
CA PRO A 33 18.04 -8.91 -29.52
C PRO A 33 18.23 -8.34 -30.93
N LEU A 34 17.34 -8.72 -31.85
CA LEU A 34 17.04 -7.94 -33.04
C LEU A 34 15.55 -7.56 -32.99
N ASP A 35 15.31 -6.26 -32.86
CA ASP A 35 14.17 -5.54 -33.44
C ASP A 35 12.75 -6.06 -33.10
N ARG A 36 12.39 -6.13 -31.81
CA ARG A 36 10.98 -6.32 -31.37
C ARG A 36 10.42 -5.03 -30.77
N GLN A 37 10.07 -4.06 -31.61
CA GLN A 37 9.28 -2.91 -31.17
C GLN A 37 7.77 -3.19 -31.35
N HIS A 38 6.97 -2.93 -30.30
CA HIS A 38 5.49 -2.96 -30.29
C HIS A 38 4.81 -4.31 -30.58
N GLU A 39 5.39 -5.43 -30.15
CA GLU A 39 4.68 -6.72 -30.22
C GLU A 39 3.92 -6.97 -28.92
N THR A 40 2.60 -7.16 -29.00
CA THR A 40 1.80 -7.62 -27.87
C THR A 40 2.28 -9.02 -27.46
N VAL A 41 2.82 -9.12 -26.25
CA VAL A 41 3.25 -10.39 -25.66
C VAL A 41 2.05 -11.00 -24.95
N THR A 42 1.84 -12.31 -25.14
CA THR A 42 0.86 -13.08 -24.36
C THR A 42 1.61 -14.04 -23.45
N THR A 43 1.41 -13.91 -22.14
CA THR A 43 1.97 -14.83 -21.14
C THR A 43 0.85 -15.61 -20.48
N THR A 44 1.13 -16.86 -20.13
CA THR A 44 0.18 -17.75 -19.47
C THR A 44 0.84 -18.43 -18.29
N GLU A 45 0.22 -18.30 -17.12
CA GLU A 45 0.63 -18.91 -15.86
C GLU A 45 -0.42 -19.92 -15.40
N THR A 46 0.04 -21.06 -14.90
CA THR A 46 -0.85 -22.13 -14.43
C THR A 46 -0.70 -22.35 -12.93
N TYR A 47 -1.82 -22.30 -12.23
CA TYR A 47 -1.92 -22.53 -10.79
C TYR A 47 -2.66 -23.83 -10.53
N ARG A 48 -2.08 -24.69 -9.68
CA ARG A 48 -2.71 -25.94 -9.27
C ARG A 48 -3.17 -25.85 -7.83
N PHE A 49 -4.37 -26.36 -7.59
CA PHE A 49 -5.00 -26.37 -6.27
C PHE A 49 -5.19 -27.80 -5.80
N SER A 50 -4.96 -28.02 -4.50
CA SER A 50 -5.43 -29.25 -3.85
C SER A 50 -6.95 -29.24 -3.79
N SER A 51 -7.59 -30.40 -3.62
CA SER A 51 -9.00 -30.41 -3.23
C SER A 51 -9.19 -29.60 -1.94
N PRO A 52 -10.27 -28.79 -1.83
CA PRO A 52 -10.52 -28.01 -0.63
C PRO A 52 -10.80 -28.92 0.56
N ALA A 53 -10.29 -28.54 1.74
CA ALA A 53 -10.60 -29.23 2.99
C ALA A 53 -11.84 -28.59 3.64
N ILE A 54 -12.80 -29.43 4.00
CA ILE A 54 -14.06 -29.02 4.63
C ILE A 54 -14.04 -29.50 6.07
N THR A 55 -14.20 -28.57 6.99
CA THR A 55 -14.40 -28.87 8.42
C THR A 55 -15.74 -28.31 8.86
N VAL A 56 -16.38 -28.94 9.84
CA VAL A 56 -17.67 -28.49 10.38
C VAL A 56 -17.51 -28.19 11.86
N GLN A 57 -17.90 -26.98 12.26
CA GLN A 57 -17.98 -26.54 13.65
C GLN A 57 -19.28 -25.76 13.82
N ASP A 58 -20.02 -26.02 14.90
CA ASP A 58 -21.29 -25.33 15.23
C ASP A 58 -22.30 -25.29 14.06
N ASP A 59 -22.50 -26.45 13.40
CA ASP A 59 -23.38 -26.62 12.23
C ASP A 59 -23.05 -25.73 11.02
N GLN A 60 -21.84 -25.17 10.96
CA GLN A 60 -21.32 -24.42 9.82
C GLN A 60 -20.07 -25.08 9.23
N ALA A 61 -19.99 -25.08 7.90
CA ALA A 61 -18.82 -25.55 7.17
C ALA A 61 -17.78 -24.43 7.03
N ALA A 62 -16.52 -24.72 7.31
CA ALA A 62 -15.38 -23.92 6.94
C ALA A 62 -14.63 -24.60 5.79
N VAL A 63 -14.47 -23.86 4.68
CA VAL A 63 -13.77 -24.34 3.49
C VAL A 63 -12.39 -23.70 3.43
N THR A 64 -11.36 -24.52 3.35
CA THR A 64 -9.97 -24.06 3.25
C THR A 64 -9.31 -24.66 2.01
N LEU A 65 -8.34 -23.95 1.45
CA LEU A 65 -7.59 -24.37 0.28
C LEU A 65 -6.10 -24.10 0.50
N SER A 66 -5.27 -25.10 0.25
CA SER A 66 -3.82 -24.93 0.34
C SER A 66 -3.35 -23.90 -0.70
N GLY A 67 -2.57 -22.90 -0.28
CA GLY A 67 -2.12 -21.81 -1.14
C GLY A 67 -3.12 -20.66 -1.30
N ALA A 68 -4.27 -20.68 -0.61
CA ALA A 68 -5.11 -19.50 -0.48
C ALA A 68 -4.36 -18.41 0.30
N THR A 69 -4.35 -17.19 -0.24
CA THR A 69 -3.68 -16.03 0.36
C THR A 69 -4.63 -15.21 1.22
N SER A 70 -5.93 -15.34 0.99
CA SER A 70 -6.98 -14.63 1.75
C SER A 70 -8.32 -15.36 1.69
N MET A 71 -9.36 -14.75 2.28
CA MET A 71 -10.74 -15.23 2.23
C MET A 71 -11.63 -14.14 1.64
N SER A 72 -12.75 -14.52 1.02
CA SER A 72 -13.72 -13.59 0.45
C SER A 72 -14.27 -12.62 1.49
N GLY A 73 -14.29 -11.34 1.15
CA GLY A 73 -14.52 -10.25 2.11
C GLY A 73 -15.95 -9.71 2.20
N GLN A 74 -16.89 -10.14 1.34
CA GLN A 74 -18.23 -9.55 1.32
C GLN A 74 -19.02 -9.94 2.59
N PRO A 75 -19.40 -8.99 3.45
CA PRO A 75 -20.17 -9.29 4.65
C PRO A 75 -21.50 -10.01 4.32
N GLY A 76 -21.82 -11.04 5.09
CA GLY A 76 -23.01 -11.86 4.92
C GLY A 76 -22.96 -12.90 3.80
N ALA A 77 -21.93 -12.89 2.95
CA ALA A 77 -21.71 -13.91 1.92
C ALA A 77 -20.87 -15.09 2.45
N PRO A 78 -20.91 -16.27 1.82
CA PRO A 78 -20.06 -17.41 2.19
C PRO A 78 -18.57 -17.03 2.23
N ARG A 79 -17.88 -17.38 3.31
CA ARG A 79 -16.44 -17.16 3.45
C ARG A 79 -15.66 -18.25 2.72
N LEU A 80 -15.09 -17.91 1.57
CA LEU A 80 -14.42 -18.83 0.65
C LEU A 80 -12.95 -18.45 0.45
N PRO A 81 -12.06 -19.42 0.19
CA PRO A 81 -10.66 -19.16 -0.08
C PRO A 81 -10.47 -18.36 -1.38
N VAL A 82 -9.56 -17.39 -1.34
CA VAL A 82 -9.14 -16.56 -2.47
C VAL A 82 -7.63 -16.77 -2.67
N VAL A 83 -7.21 -16.89 -3.92
CA VAL A 83 -5.79 -16.97 -4.28
C VAL A 83 -5.42 -15.69 -5.02
N THR A 84 -4.54 -14.89 -4.44
CA THR A 84 -4.12 -13.59 -4.99
C THR A 84 -2.68 -13.66 -5.47
N ASN A 85 -2.46 -13.18 -6.69
CA ASN A 85 -1.13 -13.06 -7.28
C ASN A 85 -0.89 -11.63 -7.75
N THR A 86 0.27 -11.09 -7.41
CA THR A 86 0.73 -9.79 -7.90
C THR A 86 1.89 -10.00 -8.87
N TYR A 87 1.75 -9.43 -10.07
CA TYR A 87 2.74 -9.44 -11.13
C TYR A 87 3.29 -8.04 -11.29
N LEU A 88 4.62 -7.93 -11.32
CA LEU A 88 5.32 -6.69 -11.60
C LEU A 88 5.84 -6.72 -13.03
N PHE A 89 5.53 -5.66 -13.78
CA PHE A 89 6.02 -5.42 -15.13
C PHE A 89 6.95 -4.20 -15.12
N PRO A 90 7.85 -4.08 -16.11
CA PRO A 90 8.56 -2.82 -16.34
C PRO A 90 7.58 -1.65 -16.38
N PHE A 91 7.90 -0.57 -15.67
CA PHE A 91 7.07 0.63 -15.64
C PHE A 91 6.74 1.13 -17.05
N GLY A 92 5.49 1.54 -17.27
CA GLY A 92 4.95 1.93 -18.57
C GLY A 92 4.45 0.77 -19.44
N THR A 93 4.41 -0.46 -18.90
CA THR A 93 3.81 -1.60 -19.61
C THR A 93 2.30 -1.43 -19.70
N HIS A 94 1.75 -1.49 -20.92
CA HIS A 94 0.31 -1.46 -21.12
C HIS A 94 -0.27 -2.87 -21.06
N ILE A 95 -1.15 -3.15 -20.09
CA ILE A 95 -1.77 -4.46 -19.91
C ILE A 95 -3.11 -4.50 -20.66
N ASP A 96 -3.07 -5.01 -21.88
CA ASP A 96 -4.21 -5.06 -22.81
C ASP A 96 -5.36 -5.94 -22.32
N SER A 97 -5.07 -7.13 -21.76
CA SER A 97 -6.11 -8.05 -21.28
C SER A 97 -5.62 -8.98 -20.17
N VAL A 98 -6.54 -9.41 -19.32
CA VAL A 98 -6.31 -10.40 -18.27
C VAL A 98 -7.51 -11.33 -18.20
N THR A 99 -7.28 -12.61 -18.44
CA THR A 99 -8.29 -13.67 -18.40
C THR A 99 -7.86 -14.74 -17.42
N VAL A 100 -8.78 -15.19 -16.57
CA VAL A 100 -8.58 -16.37 -15.74
C VAL A 100 -9.60 -17.42 -16.14
N THR A 101 -9.11 -18.59 -16.54
CA THR A 101 -9.94 -19.77 -16.79
C THR A 101 -9.66 -20.82 -15.73
N TYR A 102 -10.65 -21.65 -15.46
CA TYR A 102 -10.54 -22.79 -14.56
C TYR A 102 -10.79 -24.07 -15.36
N ASP A 103 -10.24 -25.17 -14.87
CA ASP A 103 -10.65 -26.49 -15.34
C ASP A 103 -12.09 -26.82 -14.90
N ASP A 104 -12.56 -28.01 -15.27
CA ASP A 104 -13.87 -28.49 -14.85
C ASP A 104 -13.94 -28.53 -13.33
N MET A 105 -14.86 -27.74 -12.77
CA MET A 105 -15.02 -27.66 -11.32
C MET A 105 -15.73 -28.90 -10.79
N ASN A 106 -15.09 -29.56 -9.82
CA ASN A 106 -15.66 -30.70 -9.14
C ASN A 106 -16.69 -30.25 -8.09
N GLU A 107 -17.89 -30.80 -8.17
CA GLU A 107 -18.95 -30.51 -7.21
C GLU A 107 -18.85 -31.39 -5.96
N MET A 108 -19.01 -30.78 -4.80
CA MET A 108 -19.05 -31.45 -3.51
C MET A 108 -20.27 -30.97 -2.72
N GLN A 109 -21.13 -31.90 -2.34
CA GLN A 109 -22.23 -31.63 -1.41
C GLN A 109 -21.66 -31.39 -0.01
N LEU A 110 -22.08 -30.29 0.62
CA LEU A 110 -21.79 -30.03 2.02
C LEU A 110 -22.90 -30.57 2.92
N SER A 111 -22.52 -31.06 4.10
CA SER A 111 -23.46 -31.45 5.15
C SER A 111 -24.10 -30.26 5.88
N SER A 112 -23.47 -29.08 5.78
CA SER A 112 -23.81 -27.85 6.48
C SER A 112 -23.53 -26.62 5.59
N PRO A 113 -24.27 -25.51 5.74
CA PRO A 113 -23.97 -24.28 5.01
C PRO A 113 -22.60 -23.69 5.42
N ILE A 114 -21.97 -22.95 4.52
CA ILE A 114 -20.67 -22.32 4.80
C ILE A 114 -20.82 -21.15 5.78
N ALA A 115 -19.87 -21.01 6.70
CA ALA A 115 -19.78 -19.85 7.58
C ALA A 115 -19.68 -18.56 6.75
N VAL A 116 -20.49 -17.56 7.08
CA VAL A 116 -20.48 -16.30 6.35
C VAL A 116 -19.35 -15.40 6.81
N THR A 117 -18.88 -14.53 5.92
CA THR A 117 -17.95 -13.46 6.27
C THR A 117 -18.70 -12.46 7.15
N GLY A 118 -18.20 -12.24 8.37
CA GLY A 118 -18.73 -11.20 9.26
C GLY A 118 -18.46 -9.80 8.71
N THR A 119 -19.20 -8.80 9.19
CA THR A 119 -18.78 -7.41 8.97
C THR A 119 -17.43 -7.18 9.65
N PRO A 120 -16.53 -6.35 9.07
CA PRO A 120 -15.29 -5.98 9.73
C PRO A 120 -15.55 -5.57 11.17
N GLN A 121 -14.85 -6.22 12.11
CA GLN A 121 -14.96 -5.93 13.53
C GLN A 121 -13.68 -5.26 14.00
N ILE A 122 -13.82 -4.33 14.92
CA ILE A 122 -12.68 -3.72 15.59
C ILE A 122 -12.07 -4.79 16.51
N THR A 123 -10.81 -5.15 16.29
CA THR A 123 -10.16 -6.29 16.97
C THR A 123 -9.89 -6.04 18.45
N SER A 124 -9.86 -4.77 18.89
CA SER A 124 -9.76 -4.44 20.31
C SER A 124 -10.96 -4.94 21.10
N ILE A 125 -12.06 -5.29 20.43
CA ILE A 125 -13.37 -5.57 21.00
C ILE A 125 -13.67 -7.07 21.04
N ASN A 126 -13.97 -7.57 22.24
CA ASN A 126 -14.64 -8.86 22.41
C ASN A 126 -16.12 -8.73 22.02
N VAL A 127 -16.42 -8.73 20.72
CA VAL A 127 -17.81 -8.60 20.24
C VAL A 127 -18.58 -9.88 20.58
N MET A 128 -19.60 -9.74 21.45
CA MET A 128 -20.54 -10.81 21.82
C MET A 128 -21.68 -11.01 20.79
N GLU A 129 -21.88 -10.12 19.82
CA GLU A 129 -22.95 -10.24 18.82
C GLU A 129 -22.53 -9.73 17.44
N GLN A 130 -22.59 -10.62 16.44
CA GLN A 130 -22.47 -10.29 15.01
C GLN A 130 -23.55 -9.27 14.64
N PRO A 131 -23.21 -8.06 14.13
CA PRO A 131 -24.21 -7.14 13.62
C PRO A 131 -25.06 -7.81 12.55
N SER A 132 -26.38 -7.61 12.63
CA SER A 132 -27.35 -8.11 11.65
C SER A 132 -26.98 -7.63 10.24
N THR A 133 -26.76 -8.61 9.35
CA THR A 133 -26.50 -8.56 7.90
C THR A 133 -26.91 -7.27 7.16
N PRO A 134 -25.94 -6.63 6.49
CA PRO A 134 -26.17 -6.05 5.16
C PRO A 134 -25.02 -6.45 4.19
N ALA A 135 -25.20 -6.88 2.93
CA ALA A 135 -26.35 -7.01 2.04
C ALA A 135 -26.70 -8.49 1.80
N ALA A 136 -27.96 -8.79 1.49
CA ALA A 136 -28.44 -10.14 1.21
C ALA A 136 -27.61 -10.80 0.10
N TYR A 137 -26.67 -11.68 0.48
CA TYR A 137 -26.20 -12.70 -0.42
C TYR A 137 -27.43 -13.45 -0.94
N ASP A 138 -27.64 -13.37 -2.25
CA ASP A 138 -28.71 -14.10 -2.91
C ASP A 138 -28.33 -15.58 -2.97
N ALA A 139 -28.80 -16.36 -1.99
CA ALA A 139 -28.53 -17.79 -1.87
C ALA A 139 -29.04 -18.62 -3.06
N SER A 140 -29.81 -18.01 -3.98
CA SER A 140 -30.18 -18.63 -5.26
C SER A 140 -29.09 -18.54 -6.32
N LYS A 141 -28.04 -17.74 -6.09
CA LYS A 141 -26.91 -17.56 -7.01
C LYS A 141 -25.62 -18.14 -6.44
N ALA A 142 -24.74 -18.51 -7.36
CA ALA A 142 -23.41 -18.94 -7.00
C ALA A 142 -22.56 -17.75 -6.50
N TYR A 143 -21.66 -18.02 -5.54
CA TYR A 143 -20.78 -17.03 -4.93
C TYR A 143 -19.32 -17.52 -4.87
N PRO A 144 -18.32 -16.70 -5.22
CA PRO A 144 -18.45 -15.37 -5.81
C PRO A 144 -19.10 -15.42 -7.19
N THR A 145 -19.76 -14.33 -7.59
CA THR A 145 -20.45 -14.25 -8.90
C THR A 145 -19.47 -14.07 -10.05
N ARG A 146 -18.37 -13.35 -9.81
CA ARG A 146 -17.22 -13.27 -10.71
C ARG A 146 -16.28 -14.43 -10.42
N SER A 147 -15.56 -14.91 -11.43
CA SER A 147 -14.56 -15.98 -11.30
C SER A 147 -13.16 -15.44 -10.94
N TYR A 148 -12.93 -14.14 -11.13
CA TYR A 148 -11.76 -13.41 -10.67
C TYR A 148 -12.03 -11.90 -10.61
N THR A 149 -11.15 -11.14 -9.96
CA THR A 149 -11.05 -9.67 -10.11
C THR A 149 -9.63 -9.25 -10.41
N VAL A 150 -9.47 -8.06 -10.98
CA VAL A 150 -8.18 -7.50 -11.34
C VAL A 150 -8.09 -6.06 -10.84
N THR A 151 -6.97 -5.73 -10.22
CA THR A 151 -6.55 -4.36 -9.91
C THR A 151 -5.25 -4.08 -10.66
N ARG A 152 -5.13 -2.89 -11.23
CA ARG A 152 -3.92 -2.39 -11.89
C ARG A 152 -3.49 -1.11 -11.21
N GLY A 153 -2.20 -0.82 -11.24
CA GLY A 153 -1.65 0.45 -10.78
C GLY A 153 -0.20 0.63 -11.19
N ALA A 154 0.41 1.74 -10.81
CA ALA A 154 1.84 1.97 -10.92
C ALA A 154 2.40 2.41 -9.57
N GLY A 155 3.63 1.99 -9.23
CA GLY A 155 4.21 2.37 -7.94
C GLY A 155 5.65 1.95 -7.78
N LEU A 156 6.27 2.43 -6.71
CA LEU A 156 7.63 2.09 -6.31
C LEU A 156 7.61 0.88 -5.37
N ILE A 157 8.14 -0.25 -5.83
CA ILE A 157 8.27 -1.49 -5.06
C ILE A 157 9.75 -1.82 -4.93
N ASP A 158 10.24 -1.95 -3.69
CA ASP A 158 11.65 -2.25 -3.38
C ASP A 158 12.65 -1.33 -4.11
N GLY A 159 12.29 -0.04 -4.24
CA GLY A 159 13.10 0.98 -4.91
C GLY A 159 13.04 0.95 -6.45
N GLN A 160 12.19 0.11 -7.05
CA GLN A 160 11.98 0.06 -8.49
C GLN A 160 10.54 0.39 -8.86
N ARG A 161 10.36 1.32 -9.79
CA ARG A 161 9.02 1.62 -10.33
C ARG A 161 8.55 0.48 -11.21
N ALA A 162 7.31 0.08 -11.04
CA ALA A 162 6.70 -1.01 -11.77
C ALA A 162 5.25 -0.71 -12.12
N THR A 163 4.79 -1.27 -13.24
CA THR A 163 3.36 -1.45 -13.47
C THR A 163 2.92 -2.70 -12.70
N ILE A 164 1.91 -2.53 -11.84
CA ILE A 164 1.44 -3.52 -10.88
C ILE A 164 0.14 -4.13 -11.41
N LEU A 165 0.07 -5.46 -11.43
CA LEU A 165 -1.15 -6.21 -11.71
C LEU A 165 -1.44 -7.16 -10.57
N THR A 166 -2.57 -6.98 -9.91
CA THR A 166 -3.05 -7.92 -8.87
C THR A 166 -4.28 -8.66 -9.36
N VAL A 167 -4.21 -9.99 -9.36
CA VAL A 167 -5.30 -10.89 -9.79
C VAL A 167 -5.79 -11.67 -8.58
N ASN A 168 -7.06 -11.48 -8.20
CA ASN A 168 -7.73 -12.30 -7.20
C ASN A 168 -8.50 -13.41 -7.92
N MET A 169 -8.08 -14.65 -7.73
CA MET A 169 -8.72 -15.85 -8.28
C MET A 169 -9.68 -16.47 -7.25
N TYR A 170 -10.82 -16.94 -7.72
CA TYR A 170 -11.86 -17.62 -6.94
C TYR A 170 -11.99 -19.09 -7.38
N PRO A 171 -11.05 -19.96 -6.96
CA PRO A 171 -11.03 -21.37 -7.37
C PRO A 171 -12.16 -22.21 -6.74
N VAL A 172 -12.86 -21.67 -5.73
CA VAL A 172 -13.99 -22.32 -5.08
C VAL A 172 -15.20 -21.42 -5.14
N GLN A 173 -16.33 -21.97 -5.58
CA GLN A 173 -17.61 -21.29 -5.67
C GLN A 173 -18.66 -22.03 -4.85
N TYR A 174 -19.36 -21.34 -3.96
CA TYR A 174 -20.54 -21.85 -3.29
C TYR A 174 -21.76 -21.74 -4.21
N ARG A 175 -22.58 -22.78 -4.28
CA ARG A 175 -23.74 -22.90 -5.18
C ARG A 175 -25.02 -23.25 -4.39
N PRO A 176 -26.21 -22.96 -4.96
CA PRO A 176 -27.48 -23.32 -4.34
C PRO A 176 -27.55 -24.81 -3.96
N GLY A 177 -28.27 -25.11 -2.87
CA GLY A 177 -28.39 -26.47 -2.35
C GLY A 177 -27.20 -26.96 -1.52
N ASN A 178 -26.39 -26.03 -0.98
CA ASN A 178 -25.22 -26.33 -0.15
C ASN A 178 -24.14 -27.15 -0.88
N HIS A 179 -23.87 -26.81 -2.14
CA HIS A 179 -22.77 -27.39 -2.89
C HIS A 179 -21.61 -26.41 -2.99
N ILE A 180 -20.38 -26.91 -3.04
CA ILE A 180 -19.26 -26.16 -3.57
C ILE A 180 -18.84 -26.75 -4.91
N ALA A 181 -18.40 -25.90 -5.82
CA ALA A 181 -17.69 -26.29 -7.03
C ALA A 181 -16.25 -25.79 -6.89
N ALA A 182 -15.27 -26.69 -7.02
CA ALA A 182 -13.86 -26.36 -6.86
C ALA A 182 -13.04 -26.80 -8.07
N ALA A 183 -12.24 -25.87 -8.59
CA ALA A 183 -11.27 -26.12 -9.64
C ALA A 183 -10.01 -26.79 -9.07
N ALA A 184 -9.40 -27.70 -9.83
CA ALA A 184 -8.06 -28.22 -9.50
C ALA A 184 -6.96 -27.38 -10.16
N GLN A 185 -7.32 -26.57 -11.16
CA GLN A 185 -6.39 -25.72 -11.88
C GLN A 185 -7.02 -24.39 -12.29
N ALA A 186 -6.24 -23.31 -12.21
CA ALA A 186 -6.52 -22.05 -12.89
C ALA A 186 -5.40 -21.76 -13.90
N THR A 187 -5.78 -21.11 -14.99
CA THR A 187 -4.86 -20.59 -15.99
C THR A 187 -5.09 -19.08 -16.10
N VAL A 188 -4.08 -18.30 -15.75
CA VAL A 188 -4.09 -16.84 -15.89
C VAL A 188 -3.35 -16.50 -17.18
N THR A 189 -4.06 -15.90 -18.12
CA THR A 189 -3.48 -15.41 -19.38
C THR A 189 -3.61 -13.90 -19.40
N PHE A 190 -2.50 -13.20 -19.61
CA PHE A 190 -2.51 -11.76 -19.83
C PHE A 190 -1.72 -11.41 -21.07
N SER A 191 -2.27 -10.46 -21.83
CA SER A 191 -1.61 -9.84 -22.97
C SER A 191 -1.19 -8.43 -22.59
N TYR A 192 0.03 -8.07 -22.95
CA TYR A 192 0.59 -6.76 -22.63
C TYR A 192 1.58 -6.32 -23.70
N THR A 193 1.77 -5.01 -23.77
CA THR A 193 2.77 -4.38 -24.63
C THR A 193 3.76 -3.65 -23.73
N ALA A 194 5.00 -4.13 -23.70
CA ALA A 194 6.08 -3.47 -22.99
C ALA A 194 6.40 -2.12 -23.67
N PRO A 195 6.88 -1.12 -22.91
CA PRO A 195 7.28 0.16 -23.50
C PRO A 195 8.43 -0.05 -24.49
N ALA A 196 8.44 0.75 -25.57
CA ALA A 196 9.40 0.62 -26.68
C ALA A 196 10.86 0.81 -26.23
N GLU A 197 11.06 1.66 -25.23
CA GLU A 197 12.30 1.78 -24.48
C GLU A 197 11.94 1.67 -22.99
N PRO A 198 12.76 1.00 -22.15
CA PRO A 198 12.62 1.14 -20.71
C PRO A 198 12.57 2.63 -20.37
N ALA A 199 11.66 3.05 -19.47
CA ALA A 199 11.63 4.43 -19.02
C ALA A 199 13.06 4.82 -18.59
N HIS A 200 13.71 5.67 -19.37
CA HIS A 200 15.06 6.12 -19.07
C HIS A 200 14.93 7.15 -17.96
N MET A 201 14.85 6.65 -16.74
CA MET A 201 15.01 7.46 -15.55
C MET A 201 16.51 7.73 -15.43
N ALA A 202 16.90 8.97 -15.16
CA ALA A 202 18.27 9.22 -14.73
C ALA A 202 18.55 8.47 -13.41
N ASP A 203 19.79 8.53 -12.93
CA ASP A 203 20.20 7.91 -11.65
C ASP A 203 21.13 8.89 -10.92
N ASP A 204 20.79 10.18 -11.02
CA ASP A 204 21.61 11.30 -10.58
C ASP A 204 21.40 11.59 -9.08
N TYR A 205 20.15 11.44 -8.60
CA TYR A 205 19.76 11.70 -7.23
C TYR A 205 18.83 10.61 -6.68
N ASP A 206 18.98 10.29 -5.40
CA ASP A 206 18.11 9.39 -4.63
C ASP A 206 16.96 10.17 -3.97
N LEU A 207 17.27 11.35 -3.43
CA LEU A 207 16.40 12.17 -2.57
C LEU A 207 16.23 13.59 -3.12
N LEU A 208 14.98 14.01 -3.28
CA LEU A 208 14.61 15.41 -3.50
C LEU A 208 14.06 16.01 -2.19
N VAL A 209 14.66 17.11 -1.72
CA VAL A 209 14.12 17.92 -0.64
C VAL A 209 13.36 19.10 -1.24
N LEU A 210 12.11 19.31 -0.85
CA LEU A 210 11.30 20.46 -1.26
C LEU A 210 10.96 21.34 -0.05
N ALA A 211 11.22 22.64 -0.13
CA ALA A 211 11.03 23.55 1.00
C ALA A 211 10.76 25.00 0.57
N PRO A 212 10.19 25.86 1.43
CA PRO A 212 10.31 27.32 1.25
C PRO A 212 11.76 27.77 1.11
N SER A 213 12.00 28.77 0.28
CA SER A 213 13.33 29.40 0.11
C SER A 213 13.94 29.87 1.43
N SER A 214 13.11 30.33 2.38
CA SER A 214 13.58 30.73 3.72
C SER A 214 14.23 29.62 4.55
N TYR A 215 14.05 28.34 4.18
CA TYR A 215 14.59 27.19 4.92
C TYR A 215 15.86 26.61 4.30
N GLU A 216 16.28 27.09 3.13
CA GLU A 216 17.38 26.54 2.36
C GLU A 216 18.69 26.46 3.17
N GLU A 217 19.10 27.56 3.80
CA GLU A 217 20.33 27.62 4.61
C GLU A 217 20.30 26.64 5.79
N ALA A 218 19.14 26.46 6.43
CA ALA A 218 18.98 25.54 7.56
C ALA A 218 18.95 24.06 7.13
N LEU A 219 18.63 23.78 5.87
CA LEU A 219 18.59 22.43 5.31
C LEU A 219 19.93 21.98 4.72
N GLN A 220 20.80 22.92 4.34
CA GLN A 220 22.08 22.61 3.71
C GLN A 220 22.92 21.59 4.50
N PRO A 221 23.04 21.65 5.84
CA PRO A 221 23.79 20.63 6.58
C PRO A 221 23.25 19.20 6.41
N LEU A 222 21.93 19.04 6.27
CA LEU A 222 21.32 17.73 6.01
C LEU A 222 21.62 17.24 4.59
N VAL A 223 21.53 18.13 3.60
CA VAL A 223 21.82 17.83 2.19
C VAL A 223 23.27 17.42 2.02
N ASP A 224 24.20 18.18 2.59
CA ASP A 224 25.64 17.88 2.56
C ASP A 224 25.93 16.54 3.23
N TYR A 225 25.38 16.31 4.42
CA TYR A 225 25.55 15.05 5.13
C TYR A 225 25.04 13.85 4.32
N LYS A 226 23.85 13.93 3.73
CA LYS A 226 23.28 12.83 2.93
C LYS A 226 24.13 12.53 1.69
N ASN A 227 24.59 13.57 0.99
CA ASN A 227 25.52 13.42 -0.14
C ASN A 227 26.84 12.77 0.27
N ASP A 228 27.42 13.17 1.39
CA ASP A 228 28.67 12.60 1.92
C ASP A 228 28.51 11.15 2.42
N HIS A 229 27.27 10.71 2.70
CA HIS A 229 26.95 9.38 3.22
C HIS A 229 26.23 8.47 2.21
N GLY A 230 26.33 8.78 0.92
CA GLY A 230 25.89 7.88 -0.16
C GLY A 230 24.38 7.89 -0.42
N THR A 231 23.69 8.99 -0.08
CA THR A 231 22.34 9.29 -0.54
C THR A 231 22.40 10.57 -1.36
N ALA A 232 22.47 10.44 -2.68
CA ALA A 232 22.56 11.59 -3.57
C ALA A 232 21.31 12.46 -3.38
N THR A 233 21.50 13.68 -2.89
CA THR A 233 20.42 14.55 -2.42
C THR A 233 20.49 15.90 -3.11
N THR A 234 19.35 16.34 -3.63
CA THR A 234 19.16 17.69 -4.16
C THR A 234 18.07 18.42 -3.38
N LEU A 235 18.18 19.75 -3.31
CA LEU A 235 17.22 20.64 -2.66
C LEU A 235 16.68 21.59 -3.72
N ALA A 236 15.35 21.70 -3.79
CA ALA A 236 14.67 22.72 -4.58
C ALA A 236 13.68 23.48 -3.70
N THR A 237 13.57 24.77 -3.96
CA THR A 237 12.66 25.65 -3.23
C THR A 237 11.31 25.76 -3.94
N LEU A 238 10.24 26.03 -3.20
CA LEU A 238 8.90 26.20 -3.78
C LEU A 238 8.86 27.33 -4.82
N ASP A 239 9.67 28.39 -4.65
CA ASP A 239 9.76 29.52 -5.58
C ASP A 239 10.42 29.15 -6.93
N GLU A 240 11.16 28.03 -6.98
CA GLU A 240 11.83 27.52 -8.19
C GLU A 240 10.91 26.59 -9.01
N ILE A 241 9.80 26.14 -8.43
CA ILE A 241 8.87 25.23 -9.09
C ILE A 241 8.09 25.99 -10.17
N PRO A 242 8.15 25.55 -11.44
CA PRO A 242 7.34 26.15 -12.50
C PRO A 242 5.84 25.99 -12.24
N ALA A 243 5.07 27.07 -12.47
CA ALA A 243 3.61 27.04 -12.38
C ALA A 243 2.99 26.40 -13.64
N GLU A 244 3.07 25.06 -13.72
CA GLU A 244 2.58 24.26 -14.84
C GLU A 244 1.27 23.52 -14.56
N GLY A 245 0.90 23.35 -13.28
CA GLY A 245 -0.38 22.76 -12.89
C GLY A 245 -1.50 23.79 -12.78
N GLU A 246 -2.73 23.31 -12.59
CA GLU A 246 -3.92 24.13 -12.33
C GLU A 246 -3.79 24.96 -11.04
N ASP A 247 -3.04 24.43 -10.06
CA ASP A 247 -2.67 25.11 -8.82
C ASP A 247 -1.24 24.77 -8.35
N GLU A 248 -0.86 25.33 -7.21
CA GLU A 248 0.47 25.14 -6.60
C GLU A 248 0.73 23.68 -6.27
N GLN A 249 -0.27 22.96 -5.73
CA GLN A 249 -0.12 21.56 -5.36
C GLN A 249 0.08 20.67 -6.59
N GLU A 250 -0.65 20.89 -7.68
CA GLU A 250 -0.42 20.14 -8.91
C GLU A 250 0.92 20.50 -9.55
N SER A 251 1.34 21.76 -9.49
CA SER A 251 2.68 22.18 -9.95
C SER A 251 3.80 21.48 -9.18
N ILE A 252 3.68 21.35 -7.85
CA ILE A 252 4.61 20.56 -7.02
C ILE A 252 4.60 19.08 -7.45
N LYS A 253 3.42 18.50 -7.69
CA LYS A 253 3.30 17.10 -8.13
C LYS A 253 3.96 16.87 -9.49
N LEU A 254 3.74 17.78 -10.44
CA LEU A 254 4.39 17.77 -11.75
C LEU A 254 5.91 17.92 -11.65
N TYR A 255 6.40 18.76 -10.72
CA TYR A 255 7.84 18.88 -10.47
C TYR A 255 8.44 17.60 -9.90
N ILE A 256 7.76 16.92 -8.98
CA ILE A 256 8.18 15.60 -8.48
C ILE A 256 8.21 14.59 -9.64
N LYS A 257 7.18 14.58 -10.49
CA LYS A 257 7.13 13.75 -11.70
C LYS A 257 8.31 14.04 -12.63
N ASP A 258 8.64 15.30 -12.88
CA ASP A 258 9.80 15.66 -13.69
C ASP A 258 11.10 15.19 -13.05
N ALA A 259 11.30 15.43 -11.74
CA ALA A 259 12.50 14.98 -11.03
C ALA A 259 12.64 13.44 -11.06
N ILE A 260 11.53 12.71 -11.00
CA ILE A 260 11.54 11.25 -11.19
C ILE A 260 12.12 10.89 -12.57
N GLU A 261 11.65 11.55 -13.62
CA GLU A 261 12.00 11.24 -15.01
C GLU A 261 13.39 11.74 -15.40
N THR A 262 13.77 12.93 -14.93
CA THR A 262 14.98 13.64 -15.34
C THR A 262 16.14 13.47 -14.38
N MET A 263 15.89 13.15 -13.11
CA MET A 263 16.91 12.98 -12.06
C MET A 263 16.97 11.57 -11.47
N GLY A 264 15.90 10.79 -11.57
CA GLY A 264 15.87 9.41 -11.08
C GLY A 264 15.46 9.22 -9.63
N ILE A 265 14.99 10.29 -8.96
CA ILE A 265 14.71 10.25 -7.53
C ILE A 265 13.78 9.10 -7.15
N THR A 266 13.99 8.53 -5.97
CA THR A 266 13.11 7.50 -5.39
C THR A 266 12.44 7.98 -4.12
N SER A 267 12.96 9.06 -3.52
CA SER A 267 12.51 9.59 -2.24
C SER A 267 12.27 11.10 -2.34
N VAL A 268 11.27 11.58 -1.60
CA VAL A 268 10.96 13.00 -1.46
C VAL A 268 10.82 13.35 0.02
N LEU A 269 11.43 14.46 0.42
CA LEU A 269 11.29 15.05 1.75
C LEU A 269 10.67 16.45 1.63
N LEU A 270 9.42 16.58 2.07
CA LEU A 270 8.74 17.87 2.16
C LEU A 270 9.16 18.56 3.45
N VAL A 271 9.54 19.84 3.41
CA VAL A 271 9.92 20.60 4.61
C VAL A 271 9.03 21.82 4.73
N GLY A 272 8.22 21.83 5.77
CA GLY A 272 7.22 22.86 6.01
C GLY A 272 5.92 22.27 6.55
N GLY A 273 5.18 23.09 7.27
CA GLY A 273 3.86 22.76 7.77
C GLY A 273 3.01 24.03 7.89
N GLY A 274 2.12 24.06 8.86
CA GLY A 274 1.21 25.19 9.08
C GLY A 274 -0.21 24.88 8.62
N VAL A 275 -1.13 25.72 9.06
CA VAL A 275 -2.56 25.67 8.76
C VAL A 275 -3.03 27.09 8.48
N ASP A 276 -4.15 27.24 7.76
CA ASP A 276 -4.78 28.52 7.45
C ASP A 276 -3.77 29.53 6.85
N ASP A 277 -3.64 30.72 7.42
CA ASP A 277 -2.79 31.81 6.93
C ASP A 277 -1.27 31.58 7.16
N GLY A 278 -0.88 30.46 7.81
CA GLY A 278 0.50 30.15 8.20
C GLY A 278 1.17 29.03 7.41
N VAL A 279 0.55 28.56 6.32
CA VAL A 279 1.06 27.44 5.51
C VAL A 279 2.42 27.78 4.91
N GLN A 280 3.40 26.92 5.18
CA GLN A 280 4.75 26.96 4.64
C GLN A 280 4.92 25.99 3.48
N PHE A 281 4.20 24.87 3.51
CA PHE A 281 4.23 23.90 2.43
C PHE A 281 2.84 23.31 2.30
N PRO A 282 2.16 23.46 1.15
CA PRO A 282 0.76 23.11 1.00
C PRO A 282 0.52 21.60 1.12
N VAL A 283 -0.73 21.25 1.42
CA VAL A 283 -1.23 19.88 1.40
C VAL A 283 -2.36 19.81 0.38
N ARG A 284 -2.62 18.63 -0.16
CA ARG A 284 -3.83 18.37 -0.93
C ARG A 284 -4.91 17.79 -0.02
N ASN A 285 -6.12 18.32 -0.07
CA ASN A 285 -7.25 17.75 0.66
C ASN A 285 -7.90 16.63 -0.15
N ALA A 286 -8.06 15.46 0.46
CA ALA A 286 -8.77 14.30 -0.10
C ALA A 286 -10.24 14.33 0.34
N TRP A 287 -11.17 14.33 -0.60
CA TRP A 287 -12.62 14.47 -0.38
C TRP A 287 -13.29 13.15 0.00
N ILE A 288 -12.80 12.57 1.09
CA ILE A 288 -13.30 11.32 1.67
C ILE A 288 -13.96 11.66 3.00
N SER A 289 -15.29 11.78 2.98
CA SER A 289 -16.07 12.17 4.15
C SER A 289 -16.04 11.12 5.26
N SER A 290 -15.72 11.55 6.48
CA SER A 290 -15.89 10.76 7.71
C SER A 290 -17.21 11.14 8.40
N GLY A 291 -18.33 10.91 7.70
CA GLY A 291 -19.67 11.20 8.18
C GLY A 291 -19.85 12.69 8.51
N SER A 292 -20.32 13.01 9.71
CA SER A 292 -20.53 14.40 10.15
C SER A 292 -19.29 15.05 10.78
N TYR A 293 -18.18 14.33 10.91
CA TYR A 293 -16.99 14.82 11.63
C TYR A 293 -16.09 15.64 10.72
N GLU A 294 -15.90 15.21 9.48
CA GLU A 294 -14.95 15.80 8.54
C GLU A 294 -15.42 15.52 7.10
N GLU A 295 -15.36 16.54 6.23
CA GLU A 295 -15.74 16.43 4.82
C GLU A 295 -14.56 15.98 3.95
N TYR A 296 -13.35 16.40 4.31
CA TYR A 296 -12.09 16.08 3.64
C TYR A 296 -10.92 16.19 4.62
N PHE A 297 -9.80 15.54 4.35
CA PHE A 297 -8.60 15.59 5.19
C PHE A 297 -7.33 15.88 4.38
N PRO A 298 -6.28 16.47 4.99
CA PRO A 298 -5.02 16.72 4.31
C PRO A 298 -4.28 15.40 4.01
N SER A 299 -3.71 15.29 2.81
CA SER A 299 -3.01 14.10 2.35
C SER A 299 -1.76 14.46 1.56
N ASP A 300 -0.61 14.07 2.11
CA ASP A 300 0.67 14.12 1.41
C ASP A 300 0.81 12.99 0.39
N LEU A 301 -0.01 11.94 0.47
CA LEU A 301 0.00 10.84 -0.51
C LEU A 301 -0.24 11.35 -1.94
N TYR A 302 -0.93 12.48 -2.11
CA TYR A 302 -1.09 13.15 -3.40
C TYR A 302 0.25 13.48 -4.09
N TYR A 303 1.29 13.79 -3.31
CA TYR A 303 2.64 14.08 -3.82
C TYR A 303 3.48 12.82 -4.06
N ALA A 304 2.99 11.65 -3.64
CA ALA A 304 3.70 10.38 -3.83
C ALA A 304 3.03 9.48 -4.87
N ASP A 305 1.71 9.47 -4.99
CA ASP A 305 0.96 8.79 -6.06
C ASP A 305 1.01 9.67 -7.31
N ILE A 306 1.99 9.43 -8.18
CA ILE A 306 2.30 10.24 -9.36
C ILE A 306 1.66 9.65 -10.60
N TYR A 307 1.67 8.33 -10.76
CA TYR A 307 1.29 7.65 -11.99
C TYR A 307 0.07 6.75 -11.82
N ASP A 308 -0.81 6.75 -12.81
CA ASP A 308 -1.86 5.74 -12.94
C ASP A 308 -1.30 4.41 -13.47
N ALA A 309 -2.15 3.40 -13.56
CA ALA A 309 -1.81 2.09 -14.11
C ALA A 309 -1.21 2.09 -15.54
N ASN A 310 -1.41 3.16 -16.32
CA ASN A 310 -0.87 3.31 -17.67
C ASN A 310 0.41 4.17 -17.71
N GLY A 311 0.91 4.63 -16.56
CA GLY A 311 2.05 5.54 -16.48
C GLY A 311 1.72 6.99 -16.82
N SER A 312 0.44 7.37 -16.86
CA SER A 312 -0.01 8.76 -17.02
C SER A 312 -0.13 9.43 -15.64
N LEU A 313 -0.20 10.75 -15.58
CA LEU A 313 -0.35 11.45 -14.29
C LEU A 313 -1.64 11.02 -13.58
N SER A 314 -1.52 10.59 -12.33
CA SER A 314 -2.65 10.36 -11.42
C SER A 314 -3.17 11.71 -10.91
N THR A 315 -4.23 12.25 -11.53
CA THR A 315 -4.71 13.62 -11.21
C THR A 315 -5.37 13.72 -9.83
N TRP A 316 -5.87 12.59 -9.32
CA TRP A 316 -6.81 12.49 -8.20
C TRP A 316 -8.18 13.14 -8.43
N ASP A 317 -8.40 13.84 -9.53
CA ASP A 317 -9.67 14.49 -9.86
C ASP A 317 -10.14 13.96 -11.22
N ALA A 318 -10.86 12.84 -11.20
CA ALA A 318 -11.22 12.12 -12.43
C ALA A 318 -12.40 12.77 -13.16
N ASN A 319 -13.18 13.58 -12.45
CA ASN A 319 -14.35 14.27 -12.98
C ASN A 319 -14.13 15.79 -13.17
N ASP A 320 -12.92 16.30 -12.87
CA ASP A 320 -12.47 17.67 -13.10
C ASP A 320 -13.34 18.70 -12.36
N ASN A 321 -13.67 18.41 -11.09
CA ASN A 321 -14.54 19.26 -10.27
C ASN A 321 -13.82 19.99 -9.12
N GLY A 322 -12.49 19.80 -8.99
CA GLY A 322 -11.65 20.34 -7.94
C GLY A 322 -11.71 19.57 -6.60
N ARG A 323 -12.38 18.41 -6.57
CA ARG A 323 -12.51 17.55 -5.38
C ARG A 323 -11.66 16.29 -5.51
N TYR A 324 -10.39 16.47 -5.24
CA TYR A 324 -9.40 15.40 -5.33
C TYR A 324 -9.72 14.22 -4.41
N ALA A 325 -9.66 13.00 -4.97
CA ALA A 325 -9.95 11.72 -4.34
C ALA A 325 -11.38 11.65 -3.73
N GLU A 326 -12.37 12.20 -4.43
CA GLU A 326 -13.77 12.18 -4.00
C GLU A 326 -14.29 10.74 -3.92
N TYR A 327 -14.75 10.33 -2.73
CA TYR A 327 -15.39 9.03 -2.54
C TYR A 327 -16.90 9.10 -2.88
N ASP A 328 -17.45 8.27 -3.76
CA ASP A 328 -16.83 7.18 -4.54
C ASP A 328 -16.45 7.56 -5.99
N ALA A 329 -16.63 8.83 -6.38
CA ALA A 329 -16.51 9.32 -7.75
C ALA A 329 -15.14 9.07 -8.40
N ASP A 330 -14.04 9.21 -7.66
CA ASP A 330 -12.67 9.10 -8.18
C ASP A 330 -12.02 7.74 -7.88
N MET A 331 -12.65 6.89 -7.07
CA MET A 331 -12.02 5.67 -6.53
C MET A 331 -11.66 4.62 -7.59
N SER A 332 -12.21 4.72 -8.80
CA SER A 332 -11.82 3.86 -9.92
C SER A 332 -10.62 4.38 -10.72
N ALA A 333 -10.26 5.65 -10.54
CA ALA A 333 -9.19 6.32 -11.29
C ALA A 333 -7.92 6.52 -10.44
N VAL A 334 -8.04 6.49 -9.11
CA VAL A 334 -6.91 6.62 -8.18
C VAL A 334 -6.51 5.24 -7.69
N ASP A 335 -5.27 4.83 -7.95
CA ASP A 335 -4.75 3.52 -7.53
C ASP A 335 -4.09 3.51 -6.15
N VAL A 336 -3.74 4.70 -5.63
CA VAL A 336 -3.13 4.98 -4.31
C VAL A 336 -1.80 4.29 -4.06
N TYR A 337 -1.09 3.86 -5.11
CA TYR A 337 0.25 3.32 -4.99
C TYR A 337 1.28 4.47 -5.02
N PRO A 338 2.12 4.62 -3.97
CA PRO A 338 3.19 5.62 -4.00
C PRO A 338 4.27 5.28 -5.03
N ASP A 339 4.67 6.25 -5.84
CA ASP A 339 5.78 6.20 -6.81
C ASP A 339 7.12 6.74 -6.27
N VAL A 340 7.08 7.29 -5.04
CA VAL A 340 8.25 7.70 -4.25
C VAL A 340 8.03 7.37 -2.78
N TYR A 341 9.12 7.11 -2.06
CA TYR A 341 9.10 7.17 -0.60
C TYR A 341 8.93 8.62 -0.17
N LEU A 342 7.92 8.91 0.65
CA LEU A 342 7.61 10.28 1.06
C LEU A 342 7.77 10.48 2.56
N GLY A 343 8.41 11.57 2.95
CA GLY A 343 8.44 12.06 4.32
C GLY A 343 8.15 13.55 4.39
N ARG A 344 7.71 14.03 5.56
CA ARG A 344 7.56 15.46 5.84
C ARG A 344 8.26 15.83 7.15
N LEU A 345 9.04 16.92 7.13
CA LEU A 345 9.49 17.63 8.33
C LEU A 345 8.56 18.83 8.56
N PRO A 346 7.52 18.69 9.41
CA PRO A 346 6.60 19.79 9.67
C PRO A 346 7.28 20.85 10.53
N ALA A 347 7.58 21.99 9.91
CA ALA A 347 8.18 23.15 10.57
C ALA A 347 7.51 24.43 10.07
N THR A 348 7.34 25.40 10.97
CA THR A 348 6.80 26.74 10.66
C THR A 348 7.82 27.86 10.90
N SER A 349 9.10 27.50 11.09
CA SER A 349 10.19 28.47 11.25
C SER A 349 11.55 27.84 10.99
N VAL A 350 12.52 28.67 10.58
CA VAL A 350 13.93 28.29 10.38
C VAL A 350 14.54 27.60 11.61
N ALA A 351 14.20 28.08 12.82
CA ALA A 351 14.71 27.52 14.07
C ALA A 351 14.21 26.09 14.31
N GLN A 352 12.96 25.78 13.92
CA GLN A 352 12.43 24.42 14.02
C GLN A 352 13.06 23.50 12.98
N VAL A 353 13.30 23.98 11.75
CA VAL A 353 14.03 23.22 10.72
C VAL A 353 15.43 22.86 11.23
N SER A 354 16.19 23.86 11.69
CA SER A 354 17.54 23.66 12.24
C SER A 354 17.53 22.63 13.37
N ALA A 355 16.60 22.75 14.33
CA ALA A 355 16.49 21.83 15.45
C ALA A 355 16.13 20.40 15.04
N VAL A 356 15.40 20.19 13.94
CA VAL A 356 15.09 18.85 13.42
C VAL A 356 16.27 18.30 12.63
N VAL A 357 16.93 19.11 11.81
CA VAL A 357 18.16 18.74 11.10
C VAL A 357 19.22 18.28 12.08
N ASP A 358 19.50 19.07 13.13
CA ASP A 358 20.49 18.71 14.16
C ASP A 358 20.19 17.35 14.81
N LYS A 359 18.91 17.05 15.10
CA LYS A 359 18.50 15.76 15.65
C LYS A 359 18.69 14.60 14.67
N ILE A 360 18.43 14.83 13.38
CA ILE A 360 18.62 13.80 12.35
C ILE A 360 20.11 13.47 12.23
N LEU A 361 20.96 14.50 12.13
CA LEU A 361 22.40 14.34 12.05
C LEU A 361 22.97 13.64 13.29
N ASP A 362 22.57 14.07 14.49
CA ASP A 362 22.99 13.43 15.73
C ASP A 362 22.55 11.96 15.81
N TYR A 363 21.33 11.64 15.37
CA TYR A 363 20.85 10.26 15.32
C TYR A 363 21.66 9.41 14.32
N GLU A 364 21.92 9.93 13.11
CA GLU A 364 22.67 9.19 12.08
C GLU A 364 24.13 8.94 12.49
N GLU A 365 24.75 9.87 13.23
CA GLU A 365 26.15 9.76 13.64
C GLU A 365 26.33 8.95 14.94
N HIS A 366 25.41 9.09 15.90
CA HIS A 366 25.63 8.62 17.28
C HIS A 366 24.64 7.57 17.77
N ASN A 367 23.56 7.27 17.03
CA ASN A 367 22.52 6.39 17.57
C ASN A 367 23.03 4.96 17.79
N ALA A 368 22.90 4.51 19.03
CA ALA A 368 22.97 3.10 19.40
C ALA A 368 21.56 2.64 19.75
N MET A 369 20.97 1.76 18.93
CA MET A 369 19.66 1.16 19.21
C MET A 369 19.66 0.50 20.60
N LEU A 370 18.93 1.10 21.55
CA LEU A 370 18.88 0.64 22.94
C LEU A 370 17.90 -0.52 23.16
N ASN A 371 17.08 -0.83 22.14
CA ASN A 371 15.95 -1.76 22.23
C ASN A 371 15.01 -1.43 23.41
N THR A 372 14.85 -0.14 23.73
CA THR A 372 13.88 0.36 24.71
C THR A 372 12.64 0.89 23.98
N ILE A 373 11.47 0.76 24.61
CA ILE A 373 10.22 1.33 24.07
C ILE A 373 9.34 1.88 25.19
N VAL A 374 8.86 3.11 25.04
CA VAL A 374 7.84 3.68 25.91
C VAL A 374 6.49 3.59 25.20
N GLN A 375 5.57 2.85 25.78
CA GLN A 375 4.23 2.63 25.23
C GLN A 375 3.20 3.44 25.99
N ILE A 376 2.52 4.35 25.30
CA ILE A 376 1.53 5.24 25.88
C ILE A 376 0.16 4.82 25.34
N GLY A 377 -0.78 4.52 26.22
CA GLY A 377 -2.07 3.97 25.81
C GLY A 377 -3.16 4.33 26.78
N GLY A 378 -4.34 4.60 26.25
CA GLY A 378 -5.55 4.84 27.02
C GLY A 378 -6.78 4.55 26.18
N ASP A 379 -7.90 5.07 26.64
CA ASP A 379 -9.19 5.04 25.97
C ASP A 379 -9.20 6.12 24.87
N THR A 380 -9.11 5.67 23.61
CA THR A 380 -9.10 6.57 22.44
C THR A 380 -10.51 7.02 22.11
N PHE A 381 -11.52 6.20 22.39
CA PHE A 381 -12.93 6.48 22.12
C PHE A 381 -13.79 6.38 23.40
N PRO A 382 -13.69 7.35 24.33
CA PRO A 382 -14.39 7.26 25.59
C PRO A 382 -15.90 7.17 25.46
N GLY A 383 -16.50 6.19 26.11
CA GLY A 383 -17.95 5.97 26.11
C GLY A 383 -18.45 5.26 24.85
N ASP A 384 -17.54 4.66 24.06
CA ASP A 384 -17.91 3.65 23.09
C ASP A 384 -18.59 2.44 23.77
N ARG A 385 -19.24 1.60 22.97
CA ARG A 385 -19.99 0.45 23.51
C ARG A 385 -19.05 -0.59 24.11
N GLU A 386 -17.81 -0.56 23.66
CA GLU A 386 -16.86 -1.63 23.80
C GLU A 386 -15.97 -1.46 25.02
N ASN A 387 -15.81 -0.22 25.48
CA ASN A 387 -15.20 0.13 26.75
C ASN A 387 -13.83 -0.55 26.91
N ILE A 388 -13.03 -0.44 25.86
CA ILE A 388 -11.66 -0.92 25.79
C ILE A 388 -10.74 0.28 25.71
N ASN A 389 -9.51 0.09 26.18
CA ASN A 389 -8.47 1.07 25.98
C ASN A 389 -7.76 0.73 24.65
N GLU A 390 -8.20 1.29 23.52
CA GLU A 390 -7.66 0.97 22.18
C GLU A 390 -6.15 1.18 22.14
N GLY A 391 -5.67 2.25 22.78
CA GLY A 391 -4.24 2.54 22.84
C GLY A 391 -3.46 1.48 23.61
N GLU A 392 -4.03 0.88 24.66
CA GLU A 392 -3.39 -0.21 25.41
C GLU A 392 -3.41 -1.52 24.63
N TYR A 393 -4.52 -1.81 23.95
CA TYR A 393 -4.63 -2.96 23.06
C TYR A 393 -3.60 -2.90 21.92
N ALA A 394 -3.51 -1.76 21.23
CA ALA A 394 -2.53 -1.53 20.16
C ALA A 394 -1.09 -1.66 20.68
N ASN A 395 -0.79 -1.12 21.86
CA ASN A 395 0.49 -1.30 22.53
C ASN A 395 0.81 -2.79 22.77
N GLY A 396 -0.14 -3.58 23.27
CA GLY A 396 0.03 -5.02 23.44
C GLY A 396 0.40 -5.73 22.14
N GLN A 397 -0.30 -5.41 21.04
CA GLN A 397 -0.02 -5.97 19.71
C GLN A 397 1.37 -5.61 19.18
N VAL A 398 1.89 -4.42 19.51
CA VAL A 398 3.26 -4.02 19.18
C VAL A 398 4.28 -4.84 19.96
N LEU A 399 4.07 -5.09 21.26
CA LEU A 399 5.00 -5.87 22.08
C LEU A 399 5.14 -7.32 21.63
N GLU A 400 4.05 -7.94 21.17
CA GLU A 400 4.09 -9.30 20.62
C GLU A 400 4.99 -9.41 19.38
N ARG A 401 5.14 -8.30 18.64
CA ARG A 401 5.95 -8.22 17.41
C ARG A 401 7.37 -7.70 17.63
N LEU A 402 7.68 -7.20 18.83
CA LEU A 402 9.01 -6.70 19.22
C LEU A 402 9.59 -7.50 20.40
N PRO A 403 9.81 -8.82 20.25
CA PRO A 403 10.38 -9.62 21.32
C PRO A 403 11.80 -9.13 21.66
N GLY A 404 12.08 -8.95 22.95
CA GLY A 404 13.39 -8.52 23.44
C GLY A 404 13.55 -7.02 23.66
N TYR A 405 12.52 -6.21 23.37
CA TYR A 405 12.51 -4.80 23.78
C TYR A 405 12.21 -4.66 25.27
N ASP A 406 12.93 -3.77 25.95
CA ASP A 406 12.59 -3.33 27.32
C ASP A 406 11.47 -2.30 27.25
N ALA A 407 10.27 -2.72 27.66
CA ALA A 407 9.04 -1.96 27.47
C ALA A 407 8.59 -1.28 28.77
N THR A 408 8.44 0.04 28.72
CA THR A 408 7.75 0.81 29.76
C THR A 408 6.33 1.15 29.32
N GLN A 409 5.34 0.52 29.95
CA GLN A 409 3.92 0.77 29.70
C GLN A 409 3.40 1.92 30.57
N LEU A 410 2.96 2.99 29.93
CA LEU A 410 2.29 4.15 30.51
C LEU A 410 0.82 4.12 30.12
N TRP A 411 0.10 3.20 30.75
CA TRP A 411 -1.28 2.86 30.44
C TRP A 411 -2.27 3.54 31.40
N ALA A 412 -3.42 3.96 30.88
CA ALA A 412 -4.49 4.58 31.66
C ALA A 412 -5.02 3.62 32.75
N SER A 413 -5.26 2.35 32.40
CA SER A 413 -5.75 1.30 33.30
C SER A 413 -4.85 1.06 34.52
N THR A 414 -3.55 1.29 34.35
CA THR A 414 -2.55 1.12 35.41
C THR A 414 -2.35 2.38 36.27
N GLY A 415 -3.01 3.50 35.91
CA GLY A 415 -2.83 4.79 36.57
C GLY A 415 -1.45 5.43 36.38
N THR A 416 -0.68 4.95 35.39
CA THR A 416 0.67 5.41 35.07
C THR A 416 0.71 6.43 33.93
N LEU A 417 -0.36 6.53 33.14
CA LEU A 417 -0.56 7.57 32.13
C LEU A 417 -0.69 8.96 32.79
N LYS A 418 0.45 9.55 33.11
CA LYS A 418 0.57 10.85 33.79
C LYS A 418 1.66 11.67 33.13
N LYS A 419 1.41 12.97 32.94
CA LYS A 419 2.37 13.91 32.34
C LYS A 419 3.79 13.74 32.88
N GLY A 420 3.96 13.70 34.20
CA GLY A 420 5.28 13.54 34.82
C GLY A 420 5.96 12.20 34.51
N LYS A 421 5.19 11.10 34.39
CA LYS A 421 5.71 9.79 34.03
C LYS A 421 6.10 9.71 32.55
N ILE A 422 5.31 10.31 31.67
CA ILE A 422 5.63 10.44 30.25
C ILE A 422 6.96 11.17 30.09
N ILE A 423 7.05 12.39 30.64
CA ILE A 423 8.27 13.21 30.59
C ILE A 423 9.48 12.44 31.16
N THR A 424 9.34 11.81 32.32
CA THR A 424 10.44 11.09 32.96
C THR A 424 10.97 9.94 32.10
N ASN A 425 10.10 9.19 31.42
CA ASN A 425 10.54 8.05 30.63
C ASN A 425 11.17 8.48 29.29
N PHE A 426 10.66 9.52 28.62
CA PHE A 426 11.35 10.08 27.45
C PHE A 426 12.75 10.61 27.76
N TYR A 427 13.02 11.09 28.99
CA TYR A 427 14.35 11.53 29.41
C TYR A 427 15.29 10.40 29.87
N ARG A 428 14.81 9.16 30.02
CA ARG A 428 15.62 8.04 30.51
C ARG A 428 16.35 7.28 29.40
N GLY A 429 16.00 7.52 28.14
CA GLY A 429 16.35 6.64 27.03
C GLY A 429 15.27 5.57 26.87
#